data_AF-B9G5N8-F1
#
_entry.id   AF-B9G5N8-F1
#
_cell.length_a   1.000
_cell.length_b   1.000
_cell.length_c   1.000
_cell.angle_alpha   90.00
_cell.angle_beta   90.00
_cell.angle_gamma   90.00
#
_symmetry.space_group_name_H-M   'P 1'
#
loop_
_entity.id
_entity.type
_entity.pdbx_description
1 polymer ?
#
loop_
_entity_poly.entity_id
_entity_poly.type
_entity_poly.pdbx_seq_one_letter_code
_entity_poly.pdbx_strand_id
1 'polypeptide(L)'
;MARLRRGLEHLERRYAFYAAYHSNPANVLVHALGFPVAVALGAYYALMDRRAGAAAAALCVAGWAAGTLLADAAGLWTFRDAWRPLLTAQAVLWSAQFFSHAFFEKRRPALVDGPVQAVVTAPLFVFIEVLHRLFGYEPTPGFYKRVQARVAAMHNGPPAPAPAPEKKEEEEKENVSKATQEESAEKDS
;
A
#
# COMPACT_ATOMS: atom_id res chain seq x y z
N MET A 1 38.84 -33.86 -14.47
CA MET A 1 37.74 -34.37 -15.34
C MET A 1 36.74 -35.28 -14.62
N ALA A 2 37.14 -36.42 -14.04
CA ALA A 2 36.20 -37.39 -13.43
C ALA A 2 35.31 -36.85 -12.28
N ARG A 3 35.82 -35.93 -11.45
CA ARG A 3 35.06 -35.31 -10.34
C ARG A 3 33.97 -34.36 -10.85
N LEU A 4 34.25 -33.66 -11.95
CA LEU A 4 33.32 -32.73 -12.61
C LEU A 4 32.17 -33.50 -13.29
N ARG A 5 32.50 -34.62 -13.95
CA ARG A 5 31.51 -35.53 -14.56
C ARG A 5 30.52 -36.10 -13.54
N ARG A 6 31.03 -36.62 -12.42
CA ARG A 6 30.18 -37.10 -11.32
C ARG A 6 29.30 -35.99 -10.72
N GLY A 7 29.82 -34.76 -10.66
CA GLY A 7 29.07 -33.59 -10.22
C GLY A 7 27.90 -33.26 -11.16
N LEU A 8 28.15 -33.27 -12.48
CA LEU A 8 27.11 -33.06 -13.49
C LEU A 8 26.03 -34.16 -13.43
N GLU A 9 26.41 -35.43 -13.41
CA GLU A 9 25.45 -36.55 -13.33
C GLU A 9 24.58 -36.49 -12.06
N HIS A 10 25.16 -36.03 -10.95
CA HIS A 10 24.41 -35.83 -9.71
C HIS A 10 23.46 -34.64 -9.80
N LEU A 11 23.87 -33.54 -10.45
CA LEU A 11 22.98 -32.41 -10.73
C LEU A 11 21.83 -32.83 -11.64
N GLU A 12 22.11 -33.55 -12.73
CA GLU A 12 21.11 -34.06 -13.67
C GLU A 12 20.06 -34.93 -12.96
N ARG A 13 20.48 -35.86 -12.11
CA ARG A 13 19.53 -36.69 -11.32
C ARG A 13 18.63 -35.85 -10.41
N ARG A 14 19.19 -34.84 -9.73
CA ARG A 14 18.40 -33.93 -8.87
C ARG A 14 17.45 -33.05 -9.69
N TYR A 15 17.92 -32.55 -10.82
CA TYR A 15 17.13 -31.72 -11.72
C TYR A 15 15.98 -32.52 -12.37
N ALA A 16 16.24 -33.76 -12.80
CA ALA A 16 15.24 -34.65 -13.37
C ALA A 16 14.14 -35.00 -12.36
N PHE A 17 14.50 -35.31 -11.11
CA PHE A 17 13.54 -35.55 -10.04
C PHE A 17 12.66 -34.31 -9.78
N TYR A 18 13.28 -33.14 -9.69
CA TYR A 18 12.57 -31.88 -9.46
C TYR A 18 11.66 -31.49 -10.64
N ALA A 19 12.14 -31.69 -11.87
CA ALA A 19 11.39 -31.43 -13.10
C ALA A 19 10.19 -32.37 -13.25
N ALA A 20 10.34 -33.66 -12.90
CA ALA A 20 9.23 -34.60 -12.86
C ALA A 20 8.12 -34.15 -11.90
N TYR A 21 8.50 -33.59 -10.74
CA TYR A 21 7.57 -33.08 -9.73
C TYR A 21 6.84 -31.78 -10.15
N HIS A 22 7.46 -30.97 -11.02
CA HIS A 22 6.92 -29.70 -11.51
C HIS A 22 6.43 -29.79 -12.96
N SER A 23 5.95 -30.95 -13.40
CA SER A 23 5.49 -31.18 -14.76
C SER A 23 4.03 -30.77 -15.03
N ASN A 24 3.26 -30.43 -13.98
CA ASN A 24 1.88 -29.96 -14.14
C ASN A 24 1.87 -28.55 -14.77
N PRO A 25 1.31 -28.37 -15.99
CA PRO A 25 1.37 -27.11 -16.71
C PRO A 25 0.68 -25.95 -15.97
N ALA A 26 -0.36 -26.23 -15.18
CA ALA A 26 -1.03 -25.21 -14.37
C ALA A 26 -0.10 -24.68 -13.26
N ASN A 27 0.61 -25.57 -12.57
CA ASN A 27 1.56 -25.17 -11.54
C ASN A 27 2.72 -24.37 -12.15
N VAL A 28 3.25 -24.81 -13.29
CA VAL A 28 4.31 -24.11 -14.01
C VAL A 28 3.88 -22.69 -14.38
N LEU A 29 2.67 -22.54 -14.95
CA LEU A 29 2.14 -21.24 -15.33
C LEU A 29 1.96 -20.31 -14.12
N VAL A 30 1.40 -20.83 -13.02
CA VAL A 30 1.20 -20.07 -11.79
C VAL A 30 2.53 -19.61 -11.21
N HIS A 31 3.59 -20.43 -11.24
CA HIS A 31 4.91 -20.03 -10.73
C HIS A 31 5.58 -19.03 -11.68
N ALA A 32 5.51 -19.27 -13.00
CA ALA A 32 6.14 -18.44 -14.02
C ALA A 32 5.56 -17.01 -14.05
N LEU A 33 4.27 -16.84 -13.75
CA LEU A 33 3.62 -15.52 -13.72
C LEU A 33 3.50 -14.96 -12.30
N GLY A 34 3.07 -15.79 -11.35
CA GLY A 34 2.75 -15.37 -9.99
C GLY A 34 3.97 -14.87 -9.21
N PHE A 35 5.11 -15.55 -9.33
CA PHE A 35 6.32 -15.13 -8.62
C PHE A 35 6.86 -13.78 -9.12
N PRO A 36 7.05 -13.56 -10.45
CA PRO A 36 7.45 -12.24 -10.94
C PRO A 36 6.47 -11.12 -10.60
N VAL A 37 5.16 -11.37 -10.69
CA VAL A 37 4.13 -10.37 -10.35
C VAL A 37 4.19 -10.02 -8.87
N ALA A 38 4.30 -11.01 -7.98
CA ALA A 38 4.43 -10.76 -6.54
C ALA A 38 5.70 -9.97 -6.21
N VAL A 39 6.85 -10.32 -6.80
CA VAL A 39 8.11 -9.59 -6.61
C VAL A 39 7.99 -8.16 -7.13
N ALA A 40 7.43 -7.96 -8.32
CA ALA A 40 7.25 -6.64 -8.91
C ALA A 40 6.31 -5.78 -8.06
N LEU A 41 5.21 -6.33 -7.57
CA LEU A 41 4.25 -5.62 -6.72
C LEU A 41 4.86 -5.26 -5.35
N GLY A 42 5.59 -6.21 -4.74
CA GLY A 42 6.30 -5.97 -3.49
C GLY A 42 7.38 -4.90 -3.62
N ALA A 43 8.15 -4.94 -4.71
CA ALA A 43 9.14 -3.91 -5.02
C ALA A 43 8.46 -2.54 -5.27
N TYR A 44 7.35 -2.52 -6.00
CA TYR A 44 6.58 -1.30 -6.24
C TYR A 44 6.11 -0.64 -4.94
N TYR A 45 5.56 -1.41 -3.99
CA TYR A 45 5.16 -0.87 -2.68
C TYR A 45 6.34 -0.40 -1.84
N ALA A 46 7.45 -1.15 -1.84
CA ALA A 46 8.66 -0.74 -1.14
C ALA A 46 9.26 0.54 -1.74
N LEU A 47 9.12 0.78 -3.05
CA LEU A 47 9.55 2.02 -3.69
C LEU A 47 8.64 3.20 -3.36
N MET A 48 7.32 2.98 -3.22
CA MET A 48 6.38 4.03 -2.83
C MET A 48 6.60 4.49 -1.39
N ASP A 49 6.74 3.54 -0.47
CA ASP A 49 7.10 3.78 0.92
C ASP A 49 7.90 2.58 1.44
N ARG A 50 9.20 2.77 1.66
CA ARG A 50 10.10 1.70 2.08
C ARG A 50 9.70 1.07 3.41
N ARG A 51 9.16 1.85 4.35
CA ARG A 51 8.82 1.36 5.69
C ARG A 51 7.47 0.66 5.67
N ALA A 52 6.45 1.30 5.11
CA ALA A 52 5.13 0.70 4.99
C ALA A 52 5.14 -0.52 4.05
N GLY A 53 5.83 -0.42 2.92
CA GLY A 53 6.01 -1.54 1.98
C GLY A 53 6.74 -2.73 2.61
N ALA A 54 7.82 -2.48 3.37
CA ALA A 54 8.52 -3.56 4.09
C ALA A 54 7.66 -4.17 5.19
N ALA A 55 6.88 -3.37 5.93
CA ALA A 55 5.96 -3.85 6.95
C ALA A 55 4.85 -4.71 6.34
N ALA A 56 4.28 -4.29 5.21
CA ALA A 56 3.28 -5.07 4.47
C ALA A 56 3.86 -6.40 3.98
N ALA A 57 5.07 -6.39 3.41
CA ALA A 57 5.76 -7.61 2.98
C ALA A 57 6.02 -8.56 4.15
N ALA A 58 6.50 -8.04 5.29
CA ALA A 58 6.71 -8.82 6.50
C ALA A 58 5.40 -9.43 7.02
N LEU A 59 4.29 -8.68 6.98
CA LEU A 59 2.97 -9.18 7.37
C LEU A 59 2.49 -10.30 6.45
N CYS A 60 2.72 -10.19 5.14
CA CYS A 60 2.39 -11.27 4.19
C CYS A 60 3.20 -12.54 4.46
N VAL A 61 4.51 -12.42 4.71
CA VAL A 61 5.38 -13.55 5.04
C VAL A 61 4.98 -14.19 6.37
N ALA A 62 4.70 -13.35 7.38
CA ALA A 62 4.24 -13.82 8.69
C ALA A 62 2.87 -14.52 8.59
N GLY A 63 1.94 -13.97 7.81
CA GLY A 63 0.63 -14.58 7.57
C GLY A 63 0.74 -15.91 6.84
N TRP A 64 1.62 -16.02 5.84
CA TRP A 64 1.91 -17.27 5.15
C TRP A 64 2.51 -18.33 6.08
N ALA A 65 3.52 -17.95 6.88
CA ALA A 65 4.16 -18.85 7.84
C ALA A 65 3.18 -19.30 8.92
N ALA A 66 2.44 -18.37 9.53
CA ALA A 66 1.43 -18.67 10.53
C ALA A 66 0.31 -19.56 9.98
N GLY A 67 -0.17 -19.28 8.76
CA GLY A 67 -1.17 -20.10 8.09
C GLY A 67 -0.68 -21.53 7.85
N THR A 68 0.58 -21.70 7.43
CA THR A 68 1.20 -23.03 7.24
C THR A 68 1.31 -23.78 8.57
N LEU A 69 1.81 -23.12 9.62
CA LEU A 69 1.93 -23.71 10.96
C LEU A 69 0.58 -24.09 11.56
N LEU A 70 -0.44 -23.24 11.40
CA LEU A 70 -1.79 -23.53 11.87
C LEU A 70 -2.43 -24.68 11.10
N ALA A 71 -2.22 -24.75 9.79
CA ALA A 71 -2.72 -25.85 8.97
C ALA A 71 -2.11 -27.19 9.40
N ASP A 72 -0.79 -27.22 9.62
CA ASP A 72 -0.07 -28.40 10.08
C ASP A 72 -0.47 -28.80 11.52
N ALA A 73 -0.57 -27.83 12.44
CA ALA A 73 -0.85 -28.09 13.84
C ALA A 73 -2.31 -28.49 14.12
N ALA A 74 -3.27 -27.87 13.44
CA ALA A 74 -4.69 -28.13 13.66
C ALA A 74 -5.23 -29.25 12.75
N GLY A 75 -4.41 -29.80 11.84
CA GLY A 75 -4.87 -30.69 10.78
C GLY A 75 -5.95 -30.07 9.90
N LEU A 76 -6.04 -28.73 9.92
CA LEU A 76 -7.10 -27.95 9.31
C LEU A 76 -6.62 -27.48 7.94
N TRP A 77 -7.35 -27.89 6.90
CA TRP A 77 -7.21 -27.46 5.51
C TRP A 77 -5.84 -27.78 4.89
N THR A 78 -5.80 -28.82 4.06
CA THR A 78 -4.70 -28.93 3.08
C THR A 78 -4.74 -27.72 2.14
N PHE A 79 -3.63 -27.35 1.49
CA PHE A 79 -3.60 -26.29 0.47
C PHE A 79 -4.72 -26.43 -0.58
N ARG A 80 -5.11 -27.67 -0.88
CA ARG A 80 -6.23 -28.03 -1.76
C ARG A 80 -7.60 -27.59 -1.28
N ASP A 81 -7.80 -27.39 0.02
CA ASP A 81 -9.08 -26.99 0.59
C ASP A 81 -9.12 -25.49 0.88
N ALA A 82 -7.97 -24.87 1.20
CA ALA A 82 -7.86 -23.49 1.67
C ALA A 82 -8.35 -22.42 0.67
N TRP A 83 -8.38 -22.73 -0.64
CA TRP A 83 -8.86 -21.80 -1.66
C TRP A 83 -10.37 -21.51 -1.54
N ARG A 84 -11.17 -22.45 -1.01
CA ARG A 84 -12.62 -22.30 -0.88
C ARG A 84 -13.00 -21.19 0.11
N PRO A 85 -12.56 -21.22 1.39
CA PRO A 85 -12.85 -20.14 2.32
C PRO A 85 -12.23 -18.81 1.87
N LEU A 86 -11.05 -18.83 1.23
CA LEU A 86 -10.43 -17.64 0.65
C LEU A 86 -11.33 -16.98 -0.41
N LEU A 87 -11.82 -17.75 -1.39
CA LEU A 87 -12.73 -17.22 -2.41
C LEU A 87 -14.06 -16.76 -1.82
N THR A 88 -14.61 -17.49 -0.85
CA THR A 88 -15.84 -17.09 -0.17
C THR A 88 -15.66 -15.75 0.55
N ALA A 89 -14.60 -15.59 1.34
CA ALA A 89 -14.30 -14.34 2.02
C ALA A 89 -14.09 -13.21 1.01
N GLN A 90 -13.36 -13.46 -0.07
CA GLN A 90 -13.13 -12.47 -1.12
C GLN A 90 -14.45 -12.02 -1.78
N ALA A 91 -15.31 -12.97 -2.15
CA ALA A 91 -16.61 -12.68 -2.75
C ALA A 91 -17.51 -11.87 -1.81
N VAL A 92 -17.57 -12.25 -0.52
CA VAL A 92 -18.36 -11.54 0.49
C VAL A 92 -17.82 -10.12 0.70
N LEU A 93 -16.51 -9.95 0.89
CA LEU A 93 -15.90 -8.64 1.15
C LEU A 93 -16.02 -7.71 -0.06
N TRP A 94 -15.83 -8.21 -1.28
CA TRP A 94 -16.06 -7.41 -2.49
C TRP A 94 -17.53 -7.02 -2.66
N SER A 95 -18.46 -7.95 -2.40
CA SER A 95 -19.89 -7.65 -2.46
C SER A 95 -20.26 -6.55 -1.46
N ALA A 96 -19.74 -6.64 -0.23
CA ALA A 96 -19.92 -5.61 0.78
C ALA A 96 -19.31 -4.26 0.36
N GLN A 97 -18.10 -4.26 -0.22
CA GLN A 97 -17.42 -3.07 -0.70
C GLN A 97 -18.24 -2.35 -1.79
N PHE A 98 -18.70 -3.09 -2.80
CA PHE A 98 -19.50 -2.52 -3.89
C PHE A 98 -20.87 -2.07 -3.41
N PHE A 99 -21.52 -2.86 -2.55
CA PHE A 99 -22.80 -2.48 -1.95
C PHE A 99 -22.66 -1.17 -1.17
N SER A 100 -21.60 -1.02 -0.37
CA SER A 100 -21.38 0.19 0.41
C SER A 100 -21.21 1.43 -0.46
N HIS A 101 -20.37 1.34 -1.50
CA HIS A 101 -20.18 2.44 -2.44
C HIS A 101 -21.45 2.80 -3.21
N ALA A 102 -22.22 1.81 -3.65
CA ALA A 102 -23.42 2.03 -4.45
C ALA A 102 -24.56 2.69 -3.64
N PHE A 103 -24.82 2.22 -2.42
CA PHE A 103 -26.00 2.62 -1.64
C PHE A 103 -25.73 3.74 -0.64
N PHE A 104 -24.60 3.70 0.09
CA PHE A 104 -24.31 4.70 1.12
C PHE A 104 -23.57 5.90 0.55
N GLU A 105 -22.54 5.66 -0.27
CA GLU A 105 -21.70 6.75 -0.79
C GLU A 105 -22.24 7.36 -2.08
N LYS A 106 -23.12 6.65 -2.80
CA LYS A 106 -23.69 7.06 -4.10
C LYS A 106 -22.63 7.52 -5.11
N ARG A 107 -21.42 6.97 -5.02
CA ARG A 107 -20.27 7.28 -5.88
C ARG A 107 -19.94 6.09 -6.76
N ARG A 108 -19.41 6.36 -7.95
CA ARG A 108 -18.88 5.30 -8.82
C ARG A 108 -17.62 4.72 -8.17
N PRO A 109 -17.41 3.40 -8.20
CA PRO A 109 -16.20 2.81 -7.64
C PRO A 109 -14.98 3.30 -8.43
N ALA A 110 -13.88 3.61 -7.74
CA ALA A 110 -12.64 4.09 -8.36
C ALA A 110 -12.05 3.15 -9.43
N LEU A 111 -12.48 1.88 -9.43
CA LEU A 111 -12.17 0.89 -10.46
C LEU A 111 -12.61 1.29 -11.87
N VAL A 112 -13.67 2.10 -12.00
CA VAL A 112 -14.20 2.50 -13.31
C VAL A 112 -13.38 3.66 -13.90
N ASP A 113 -12.74 4.48 -13.06
CA ASP A 113 -11.97 5.66 -13.49
C ASP A 113 -10.47 5.35 -13.69
N GLY A 114 -9.94 4.33 -13.00
CA GLY A 114 -8.54 3.94 -13.09
C GLY A 114 -8.29 2.55 -12.49
N PRO A 115 -8.54 1.45 -13.24
CA PRO A 115 -8.51 0.10 -12.68
C PRO A 115 -7.13 -0.27 -12.13
N VAL A 116 -6.05 0.15 -12.79
CA VAL A 116 -4.68 -0.11 -12.32
C VAL A 116 -4.40 0.66 -11.03
N GLN A 117 -4.79 1.93 -10.94
CA GLN A 117 -4.61 2.73 -9.73
C GLN A 117 -5.44 2.18 -8.57
N ALA A 118 -6.68 1.76 -8.83
CA ALA A 118 -7.56 1.18 -7.82
C ALA A 118 -7.06 -0.17 -7.32
N VAL A 119 -6.51 -1.03 -8.18
CA VAL A 119 -6.02 -2.36 -7.78
C VAL A 119 -4.66 -2.28 -7.11
N VAL A 120 -3.75 -1.43 -7.61
CA VAL A 120 -2.37 -1.37 -7.13
C VAL A 120 -2.22 -0.38 -5.99
N THR A 121 -2.78 0.83 -6.07
CA THR A 121 -2.52 1.85 -5.05
C THR A 121 -3.46 1.74 -3.84
N ALA A 122 -4.69 1.27 -4.03
CA ALA A 122 -5.67 1.22 -2.95
C ALA A 122 -5.26 0.31 -1.77
N PRO A 123 -4.68 -0.89 -1.97
CA PRO A 123 -4.21 -1.71 -0.85
C PRO A 123 -3.17 -0.99 0.01
N LEU A 124 -2.21 -0.30 -0.61
CA LEU A 124 -1.21 0.47 0.10
C LEU A 124 -1.82 1.68 0.82
N PHE A 125 -2.78 2.35 0.20
CA PHE A 125 -3.53 3.45 0.83
C PHE A 125 -4.22 2.99 2.12
N VAL A 126 -5.00 1.90 2.06
CA VAL A 126 -5.69 1.35 3.23
C VAL A 126 -4.69 0.94 4.31
N PHE A 127 -3.57 0.33 3.93
CA PHE A 127 -2.55 -0.09 4.88
C PHE A 127 -1.89 1.09 5.60
N ILE A 128 -1.49 2.14 4.87
CA ILE A 128 -0.91 3.36 5.44
C ILE A 128 -1.92 4.09 6.34
N GLU A 129 -3.19 4.12 5.95
CA GLU A 129 -4.28 4.70 6.76
C GLU A 129 -4.46 3.95 8.09
N VAL A 130 -4.43 2.62 8.07
CA VAL A 130 -4.47 1.78 9.29
C VAL A 130 -3.25 2.05 10.16
N LEU A 131 -2.04 2.09 9.57
CA LEU A 131 -0.83 2.40 10.32
C LEU A 131 -0.89 3.79 10.96
N HIS A 132 -1.46 4.77 10.26
CA HIS A 132 -1.65 6.11 10.81
C HIS A 132 -2.61 6.13 11.98
N ARG A 133 -3.79 5.50 11.84
CA ARG A 133 -4.81 5.48 12.90
C ARG A 133 -4.37 4.71 14.14
N LEU A 134 -3.61 3.63 13.98
CA LEU A 134 -3.20 2.79 15.10
C LEU A 134 -1.86 3.20 15.71
N PHE A 135 -0.92 3.68 14.90
CA PHE A 135 0.47 3.91 15.32
C PHE A 135 0.97 5.34 15.05
N GLY A 136 0.13 6.23 14.53
CA GLY A 136 0.53 7.60 14.16
C GLY A 136 1.53 7.65 13.00
N TYR A 137 1.63 6.57 12.21
CA TYR A 137 2.57 6.48 11.10
C TYR A 137 2.32 7.58 10.05
N GLU A 138 3.39 8.23 9.60
CA GLU A 138 3.39 9.10 8.42
C GLU A 138 4.58 8.72 7.51
N PRO A 139 4.37 8.57 6.18
CA PRO A 139 5.48 8.33 5.25
C PRO A 139 6.56 9.42 5.31
N THR A 140 6.12 10.67 5.46
CA THR A 140 6.99 11.85 5.64
C THR A 140 6.32 12.82 6.61
N PRO A 141 7.07 13.63 7.39
CA PRO A 141 6.46 14.58 8.31
C PRO A 141 5.47 15.52 7.61
N GLY A 142 4.25 15.63 8.16
CA GLY A 142 3.18 16.46 7.63
C GLY A 142 2.54 15.92 6.35
N PHE A 143 2.69 14.62 6.06
CA PHE A 143 2.12 13.97 4.89
C PHE A 143 0.60 14.16 4.83
N TYR A 144 -0.13 13.86 5.91
CA TYR A 144 -1.58 13.97 5.93
C TYR A 144 -2.08 15.40 5.80
N LYS A 145 -1.36 16.38 6.36
CA LYS A 145 -1.67 17.82 6.15
C LYS A 145 -1.62 18.18 4.66
N ARG A 146 -0.59 17.73 3.94
CA ARG A 146 -0.46 17.97 2.49
C ARG A 146 -1.54 17.23 1.69
N VAL A 147 -1.87 16.00 2.08
CA VAL A 147 -2.95 15.23 1.44
C VAL A 147 -4.29 15.93 1.60
N GLN A 148 -4.65 16.36 2.81
CA GLN A 148 -5.89 17.09 3.07
C GLN A 148 -5.95 18.41 2.30
N ALA A 149 -4.84 19.16 2.23
CA ALA A 149 -4.77 20.38 1.41
C ALA A 149 -5.03 20.09 -0.08
N ARG A 150 -4.48 19.00 -0.62
CA ARG A 150 -4.72 18.58 -2.02
C ARG A 150 -6.16 18.11 -2.26
N VAL A 151 -6.74 17.37 -1.32
CA VAL A 151 -8.15 16.95 -1.40
C VAL A 151 -9.08 18.16 -1.36
N ALA A 152 -8.82 19.11 -0.46
CA ALA A 152 -9.56 20.37 -0.41
C ALA A 152 -9.44 21.16 -1.73
N ALA A 153 -8.24 21.19 -2.32
CA ALA A 153 -8.00 21.82 -3.62
C ALA A 153 -8.82 21.19 -4.75
N MET A 154 -8.96 19.86 -4.76
CA MET A 154 -9.73 19.13 -5.76
C MET A 154 -11.24 19.37 -5.65
N HIS A 155 -11.74 19.60 -4.43
CA HIS A 155 -13.16 19.88 -4.19
C HIS A 155 -13.53 21.35 -4.36
N ASN A 156 -12.66 22.26 -3.95
CA ASN A 156 -12.99 23.69 -3.79
C ASN A 156 -12.17 24.62 -4.72
N GLY A 157 -11.28 24.09 -5.57
CA GLY A 157 -10.29 24.87 -6.34
C GLY A 157 -9.00 25.12 -5.54
N PRO A 158 -7.87 25.48 -6.19
CA PRO A 158 -6.56 25.53 -5.54
C PRO A 158 -6.58 26.52 -4.36
N PRO A 159 -6.13 26.11 -3.15
CA PRO A 159 -5.95 27.04 -2.06
C PRO A 159 -4.92 28.07 -2.48
N ALA A 160 -5.14 29.34 -2.09
CA ALA A 160 -4.18 30.41 -2.34
C ALA A 160 -2.78 29.94 -1.90
N PRO A 161 -1.73 30.14 -2.74
CA PRO A 161 -0.40 29.72 -2.38
C PRO A 161 -0.05 30.30 -1.01
N ALA A 162 0.51 29.47 -0.14
CA ALA A 162 0.99 29.94 1.15
C ALA A 162 1.86 31.19 0.91
N PRO A 163 1.65 32.30 1.65
CA PRO A 163 2.41 33.51 1.43
C PRO A 163 3.89 33.14 1.50
N ALA A 164 4.64 33.56 0.47
CA ALA A 164 6.08 33.38 0.43
C ALA A 164 6.67 33.86 1.76
N PRO A 165 7.76 33.24 2.26
CA PRO A 165 8.36 33.61 3.54
C PRO A 165 8.62 35.13 3.65
N GLU A 166 8.96 35.77 2.53
CA GLU A 166 9.12 37.22 2.37
C GLU A 166 7.82 38.01 2.63
N LYS A 167 6.67 37.52 2.14
CA LYS A 167 5.37 38.18 2.33
C LYS A 167 4.87 38.09 3.78
N LYS A 168 5.23 37.03 4.50
CA LYS A 168 4.90 36.94 5.94
C LYS A 168 5.69 37.96 6.76
N GLU A 169 6.96 38.17 6.44
CA GLU A 169 7.77 39.19 7.11
C GLU A 169 7.29 40.61 6.76
N GLU A 170 6.82 40.86 5.54
CA GLU A 170 6.22 42.14 5.14
C GLU A 170 4.86 42.38 5.81
N GLU A 171 3.97 41.38 5.84
CA GLU A 171 2.67 41.48 6.55
C GLU A 171 2.86 41.68 8.06
N GLU A 172 3.86 41.02 8.66
CA GLU A 172 4.18 41.17 10.09
C GLU A 172 4.73 42.59 10.37
N LYS A 173 5.62 43.11 9.50
CA LYS A 173 6.13 44.49 9.61
C LYS A 173 5.02 45.52 9.40
N GLU A 174 4.09 45.31 8.47
CA GLU A 174 2.98 46.21 8.20
C GLU A 174 1.98 46.24 9.36
N ASN A 175 1.65 45.08 9.93
CA ASN A 175 0.77 44.99 11.09
C ASN A 175 1.38 45.60 12.35
N VAL A 176 2.68 45.41 12.58
CA VAL A 176 3.40 46.06 13.69
C VAL A 176 3.43 47.58 13.50
N SER A 177 3.64 48.07 12.28
CA SER A 177 3.60 49.51 11.98
C SER A 177 2.23 50.12 12.23
N LYS A 178 1.13 49.44 11.87
CA LYS A 178 -0.25 49.91 12.11
C LYS A 178 -0.59 49.91 13.60
N ALA A 179 -0.22 48.86 14.33
CA ALA A 179 -0.42 48.79 15.78
C ALA A 179 0.35 49.91 16.51
N THR A 180 1.56 50.24 16.05
CA THR A 180 2.36 51.34 16.64
C THR A 180 1.75 52.72 16.35
N GLN A 181 1.11 52.91 15.20
CA GLN A 181 0.41 54.15 14.84
C GLN A 181 -0.91 54.32 15.62
N GLU A 182 -1.64 53.24 15.87
CA GLU A 182 -2.84 53.28 16.70
C GLU A 182 -2.50 53.56 18.17
N GLU A 183 -1.44 52.94 18.71
CA GLU A 183 -1.02 53.18 20.10
C GLU A 183 -0.48 54.61 20.34
N SER A 184 0.11 55.24 19.31
CA SER A 184 0.56 56.63 19.40
C SER A 184 -0.59 57.63 19.24
N ALA A 185 -1.62 57.31 18.47
CA ALA A 185 -2.84 58.12 18.37
C ALA A 185 -3.70 58.07 19.65
N GLU A 186 -3.66 56.97 20.40
CA GLU A 186 -4.41 56.81 21.66
C GLU A 186 -3.74 57.52 22.85
N LYS A 187 -2.41 57.75 22.80
CA LYS A 187 -1.67 58.47 23.85
C LYS A 187 -1.73 60.01 23.73
N ASP A 188 -2.15 60.54 22.58
CA ASP A 188 -2.29 61.98 22.32
C ASP A 188 -3.76 62.48 22.43
N SER A 189 -4.70 61.62 22.87
CA SER A 189 -6.09 61.96 23.19
C SER A 189 -6.37 61.96 24.69
#